data_AF-M1PAH0-F1
#
_entry.id   AF-M1PAH0-F1
#
_cell.length_a   1.000
_cell.length_b   1.000
_cell.length_c   1.000
_cell.angle_alpha   90.00
_cell.angle_beta   90.00
_cell.angle_gamma   90.00
#
_symmetry.space_group_name_H-M   'P 1'
#
loop_
_entity.id
_entity.type
_entity.pdbx_description
1 polymer ?
#
loop_
_entity_poly.entity_id
_entity_poly.type
_entity_poly.pdbx_seq_one_letter_code
_entity_poly.pdbx_strand_id
1 'polypeptide(L)'
;MKDFHSRHLLSLFMFVCLLAPFVASALEMPRPATTSRPNSSSAGRPTVDHGQVQRTPPKATIQSGYCYVNDTTEKSSETLCKRKRGQFFADKREAQRVYDTASGYCCQDGNISKNSRATCVRVKGTFFIKQSDAKRTCDATKDVCYDEGKILADSKGSCDRKKGAFF
;
A
#
# COMPACT_ATOMS: atom_id res chain seq x y z
N MET A 1 47.13 28.28 -2.62
CA MET A 1 46.28 29.03 -1.68
C MET A 1 45.79 30.26 -2.40
N LYS A 2 44.52 30.27 -2.83
CA LYS A 2 43.77 31.41 -3.38
C LYS A 2 42.28 31.04 -3.44
N ASP A 3 41.55 31.63 -2.51
CA ASP A 3 40.16 32.11 -2.61
C ASP A 3 38.98 31.12 -2.71
N PHE A 4 38.49 30.75 -1.53
CA PHE A 4 37.19 30.10 -1.29
C PHE A 4 36.26 31.09 -0.57
N HIS A 5 35.74 32.11 -1.28
CA HIS A 5 34.83 33.10 -0.72
C HIS A 5 33.81 33.59 -1.75
N SER A 6 32.95 32.69 -2.26
CA SER A 6 31.86 33.10 -3.15
C SER A 6 30.71 32.10 -3.21
N ARG A 7 30.07 31.78 -2.08
CA ARG A 7 28.79 31.00 -2.07
C ARG A 7 27.76 31.35 -0.99
N HIS A 8 27.95 32.40 -0.18
CA HIS A 8 27.07 32.65 0.97
C HIS A 8 26.05 33.80 0.84
N LEU A 9 25.94 34.47 -0.31
CA LEU A 9 25.11 35.69 -0.43
C LEU A 9 23.83 35.58 -1.29
N LEU A 10 23.50 34.42 -1.85
CA LEU A 10 22.24 34.24 -2.60
C LEU A 10 21.13 33.52 -1.80
N SER A 11 21.31 33.37 -0.48
CA SER A 11 20.40 32.62 0.40
C SER A 11 19.25 33.44 1.02
N LEU A 12 19.02 34.71 0.66
CA LEU A 12 18.10 35.57 1.44
C LEU A 12 17.09 36.44 0.67
N PHE A 13 16.92 36.32 -0.65
CA PHE A 13 16.08 37.28 -1.40
C PHE A 13 14.82 36.75 -2.11
N MET A 14 14.33 35.55 -1.83
CA MET A 14 13.01 35.10 -2.35
C MET A 14 12.16 34.40 -1.28
N PHE A 15 12.15 34.97 -0.07
CA PHE A 15 11.03 34.83 0.86
C PHE A 15 10.07 36.00 0.61
N VAL A 16 8.77 35.74 0.68
CA VAL A 16 7.65 36.69 0.61
C VAL A 16 7.10 36.99 -0.79
N CYS A 17 6.17 36.14 -1.26
CA CYS A 17 4.88 36.58 -1.82
C CYS A 17 3.96 35.37 -2.09
N LEU A 18 2.70 35.48 -1.63
CA LEU A 18 1.53 34.61 -1.89
C LEU A 18 1.47 33.35 -1.00
N LEU A 19 0.80 33.26 0.16
CA LEU A 19 -0.47 33.84 0.63
C LEU A 19 -1.63 33.74 -0.38
N ALA A 20 -2.30 32.59 -0.44
CA ALA A 20 -3.70 32.44 0.02
C ALA A 20 -4.24 31.02 -0.26
N PRO A 21 -5.08 30.48 0.65
CA PRO A 21 -5.69 29.16 0.55
C PRO A 21 -7.02 29.24 -0.20
N PHE A 22 -7.26 28.41 -1.20
CA PHE A 22 -8.59 28.30 -1.81
C PHE A 22 -9.03 26.84 -1.95
N VAL A 23 -9.94 26.50 -1.03
CA VAL A 23 -11.22 25.81 -1.28
C VAL A 23 -11.18 24.31 -1.59
N ALA A 24 -11.55 23.58 -0.54
CA ALA A 24 -12.18 22.27 -0.55
C ALA A 24 -13.17 22.08 -1.71
N SER A 25 -12.91 21.08 -2.57
CA SER A 25 -13.93 20.50 -3.43
C SER A 25 -14.49 19.25 -2.76
N ALA A 26 -15.61 19.46 -2.08
CA ALA A 26 -16.44 18.41 -1.53
C ALA A 26 -17.45 17.93 -2.58
N LEU A 27 -17.74 16.63 -2.53
CA LEU A 27 -19.03 16.01 -2.83
C LEU A 27 -19.58 16.15 -4.26
N GLU A 28 -19.48 15.07 -5.04
CA GLU A 28 -20.56 14.69 -5.94
C GLU A 28 -20.69 13.17 -6.01
N MET A 29 -21.66 12.65 -5.26
CA MET A 29 -22.17 11.29 -5.42
C MET A 29 -23.29 11.31 -6.47
N PRO A 30 -23.31 10.39 -7.45
CA PRO A 30 -24.45 10.23 -8.34
C PRO A 30 -25.63 9.57 -7.59
N ARG A 31 -26.78 10.25 -7.60
CA ARG A 31 -28.07 9.75 -7.12
C ARG A 31 -28.58 8.62 -8.04
N PRO A 32 -29.23 7.57 -7.49
CA PRO A 32 -29.93 6.58 -8.30
C PRO A 32 -31.22 7.15 -8.89
N ALA A 33 -31.42 6.86 -10.18
CA ALA A 33 -32.60 7.23 -10.94
C ALA A 33 -33.88 6.63 -10.35
N THR A 34 -34.86 7.50 -10.13
CA THR A 34 -36.23 7.18 -9.72
C THR A 34 -37.02 6.82 -10.98
N THR A 35 -37.31 5.53 -11.19
CA THR A 35 -38.26 5.11 -12.23
C THR A 35 -39.66 5.11 -11.63
N SER A 36 -40.40 6.16 -11.96
CA SER A 36 -41.85 6.23 -11.82
C SER A 36 -42.53 5.31 -12.83
N ARG A 37 -43.54 4.55 -12.38
CA ARG A 37 -44.57 3.98 -13.26
C ARG A 37 -45.93 4.18 -12.57
N PRO A 38 -46.88 4.87 -13.21
CA PRO A 38 -48.25 4.98 -12.72
C PRO A 38 -49.17 3.91 -13.33
N ASN A 39 -50.33 3.77 -12.67
CA ASN A 39 -51.60 3.17 -13.12
C ASN A 39 -51.67 1.66 -13.37
N SER A 40 -52.50 0.96 -12.58
CA SER A 40 -53.92 0.81 -12.93
C SER A 40 -54.69 -0.01 -11.88
N SER A 41 -55.92 0.43 -11.65
CA SER A 41 -56.95 -0.08 -10.76
C SER A 41 -57.40 -1.51 -11.05
N SER A 42 -57.78 -2.26 -10.00
CA SER A 42 -59.05 -3.02 -9.99
C SER A 42 -59.35 -3.61 -8.60
N ALA A 43 -60.63 -3.56 -8.25
CA ALA A 43 -61.22 -3.86 -6.95
C ALA A 43 -61.21 -5.35 -6.55
N GLY A 44 -61.23 -5.59 -5.23
CA GLY A 44 -62.13 -6.58 -4.62
C GLY A 44 -61.55 -7.90 -4.11
N ARG A 45 -61.24 -7.98 -2.80
CA ARG A 45 -61.79 -8.94 -1.79
C ARG A 45 -60.94 -8.94 -0.52
N PRO A 46 -61.53 -9.05 0.69
CA PRO A 46 -60.78 -9.21 1.92
C PRO A 46 -60.42 -10.68 2.11
N THR A 47 -59.14 -11.02 2.03
CA THR A 47 -58.61 -12.30 2.52
C THR A 47 -57.80 -12.04 3.77
N VAL A 48 -58.15 -12.79 4.81
CA VAL A 48 -57.60 -12.79 6.17
C VAL A 48 -56.07 -12.94 6.13
N ASP A 49 -55.34 -11.89 6.46
CA ASP A 49 -53.87 -11.92 6.49
C ASP A 49 -53.40 -12.38 7.87
N HIS A 50 -52.86 -13.60 7.89
CA HIS A 50 -52.12 -14.15 9.02
C HIS A 50 -50.88 -13.30 9.25
N GLY A 51 -50.83 -12.63 10.40
CA GLY A 51 -49.74 -11.75 10.81
C GLY A 51 -48.35 -12.30 10.45
N GLN A 52 -47.75 -11.70 9.43
CA GLN A 52 -46.33 -11.86 9.14
C GLN A 52 -45.53 -11.23 10.28
N VAL A 53 -45.14 -12.07 11.23
CA VAL A 53 -43.99 -11.82 12.09
C VAL A 53 -42.80 -11.62 11.17
N GLN A 54 -42.40 -10.36 10.97
CA GLN A 54 -41.16 -10.00 10.29
C GLN A 54 -39.99 -10.59 11.07
N ARG A 55 -39.57 -11.80 10.70
CA ARG A 55 -38.31 -12.36 11.13
C ARG A 55 -37.22 -11.59 10.39
N THR A 56 -36.75 -10.50 11.00
CA THR A 56 -35.46 -9.92 10.61
C THR A 56 -34.44 -11.06 10.61
N PRO A 57 -33.63 -11.22 9.54
CA PRO A 57 -32.57 -12.20 9.53
C PRO A 57 -31.71 -11.97 10.78
N PRO A 58 -31.37 -13.02 11.57
CA PRO A 58 -30.48 -12.85 12.70
C PRO A 58 -29.23 -12.15 12.18
N LYS A 59 -28.89 -11.01 12.79
CA LYS A 59 -27.68 -10.24 12.50
C LYS A 59 -26.50 -11.20 12.65
N ALA A 60 -26.08 -11.81 11.55
CA ALA A 60 -24.94 -12.70 11.51
C ALA A 60 -23.77 -11.87 12.04
N THR A 61 -23.31 -12.18 13.25
CA THR A 61 -22.08 -11.62 13.79
C THR A 61 -20.99 -12.12 12.88
N ILE A 62 -20.68 -11.34 11.84
CA ILE A 62 -19.53 -11.58 11.00
C ILE A 62 -18.35 -11.50 11.95
N GLN A 63 -17.76 -12.66 12.28
CA GLN A 63 -16.53 -12.72 13.06
C GLN A 63 -15.48 -11.93 12.29
N SER A 64 -15.23 -10.71 12.75
CA SER A 64 -14.20 -9.84 12.20
C SER A 64 -12.86 -10.30 12.77
N GLY A 65 -11.90 -10.57 11.90
CA GLY A 65 -10.52 -10.89 12.25
C GLY A 65 -9.56 -10.13 11.35
N TYR A 66 -8.41 -10.74 11.07
CA TYR A 66 -7.34 -10.17 10.26
C TYR A 66 -7.07 -11.07 9.07
N CYS A 67 -7.00 -10.47 7.89
CA CYS A 67 -6.64 -11.14 6.66
C CYS A 67 -5.25 -10.73 6.23
N TYR A 68 -4.36 -11.71 6.12
CA TYR A 68 -3.07 -11.54 5.46
C TYR A 68 -3.23 -11.86 3.98
N VAL A 69 -3.03 -10.86 3.12
CA VAL A 69 -3.11 -10.99 1.66
C VAL A 69 -2.19 -9.96 1.00
N ASN A 70 -1.51 -10.36 -0.07
CA ASN A 70 -0.65 -9.48 -0.88
C ASN A 70 0.24 -8.57 -0.02
N ASP A 71 0.96 -9.14 0.94
CA ASP A 71 1.88 -8.38 1.78
C ASP A 71 1.27 -7.34 2.72
N THR A 72 0.00 -7.51 3.06
CA THR A 72 -0.69 -6.62 3.99
C THR A 72 -1.56 -7.43 4.94
N THR A 73 -1.67 -6.95 6.18
CA THR A 73 -2.58 -7.49 7.18
C THR A 73 -3.67 -6.46 7.44
N GLU A 74 -4.90 -6.78 7.05
CA GLU A 74 -6.05 -5.87 7.15
C GLU A 74 -7.19 -6.49 7.96
N LYS A 75 -8.00 -5.68 8.62
CA LYS A 75 -9.23 -6.19 9.25
C LYS A 75 -10.22 -6.65 8.17
N SER A 76 -10.72 -7.87 8.30
CA SER A 76 -11.64 -8.46 7.31
C SER A 76 -12.50 -9.53 7.97
N SER A 77 -13.57 -9.95 7.29
CA SER A 77 -14.22 -11.23 7.60
C SER A 77 -13.46 -12.40 6.99
N GLU A 78 -13.65 -13.59 7.55
CA GLU A 78 -13.08 -14.83 7.02
C GLU A 78 -13.52 -15.09 5.57
N THR A 79 -14.81 -14.90 5.28
CA THR A 79 -15.37 -15.10 3.93
C THR A 79 -14.73 -14.18 2.89
N LEU A 80 -14.53 -12.90 3.24
CA LEU A 80 -13.86 -11.94 2.35
C LEU A 80 -12.37 -12.27 2.21
N CYS A 81 -11.73 -12.72 3.28
CA CYS A 81 -10.32 -13.10 3.25
C CYS A 81 -10.06 -14.29 2.33
N LYS A 82 -10.85 -15.35 2.47
CA LYS A 82 -10.79 -16.54 1.60
C LYS A 82 -11.06 -16.19 0.14
N ARG A 83 -12.00 -15.27 -0.12
CA ARG A 83 -12.28 -14.78 -1.49
C ARG A 83 -11.08 -14.07 -2.11
N LYS A 84 -10.33 -13.29 -1.32
CA LYS A 84 -9.06 -12.67 -1.72
C LYS A 84 -7.88 -13.67 -1.77
N ARG A 85 -8.13 -14.97 -1.51
CA ARG A 85 -7.10 -16.02 -1.34
C ARG A 85 -6.07 -15.68 -0.25
N GLY A 86 -6.50 -14.93 0.75
CA GLY A 86 -5.68 -14.59 1.92
C GLY A 86 -5.80 -15.62 3.03
N GLN A 87 -4.95 -15.48 4.03
CA GLN A 87 -4.98 -16.27 5.24
C GLN A 87 -5.68 -15.49 6.35
N PHE A 88 -6.73 -16.07 6.93
CA PHE A 88 -7.52 -15.45 7.98
C PHE A 88 -7.01 -15.86 9.37
N PHE A 89 -6.99 -14.89 10.28
CA PHE A 89 -6.63 -15.06 11.68
C PHE A 89 -7.68 -14.37 12.55
N ALA A 90 -8.12 -15.04 13.62
CA ALA A 90 -9.02 -14.42 14.59
C ALA A 90 -8.28 -13.38 15.44
N ASP A 91 -6.99 -13.61 15.72
CA ASP A 91 -6.16 -12.77 16.56
C ASP A 91 -5.20 -11.88 15.75
N LYS A 92 -5.03 -10.63 16.19
CA LYS A 92 -4.14 -9.67 15.52
C LYS A 92 -2.68 -10.08 15.65
N ARG A 93 -2.29 -10.58 16.83
CA ARG A 93 -0.89 -10.89 17.13
C ARG A 93 -0.43 -12.10 16.32
N GLU A 94 -1.30 -13.09 16.14
CA GLU A 94 -1.05 -14.20 15.23
C GLU A 94 -0.88 -13.74 13.77
N ALA A 95 -1.80 -12.92 13.27
CA ALA A 95 -1.70 -12.34 11.93
C ALA A 95 -0.41 -11.54 11.74
N GLN A 96 -0.03 -10.76 12.76
CA GLN A 96 1.20 -9.98 12.75
C GLN A 96 2.45 -10.86 12.74
N ARG A 97 2.47 -11.95 13.52
CA ARG A 97 3.60 -12.89 13.50
C ARG A 97 3.81 -13.48 12.11
N VAL A 98 2.75 -13.92 11.44
CA VAL A 98 2.84 -14.44 10.07
C VAL A 98 3.33 -13.37 9.10
N TYR A 99 2.84 -12.13 9.26
CA TYR A 99 3.32 -10.99 8.49
C TYR A 99 4.83 -10.72 8.70
N ASP A 100 5.32 -10.77 9.93
CA ASP A 100 6.71 -10.48 10.28
C ASP A 100 7.67 -11.60 9.83
N THR A 101 7.23 -12.86 9.92
CA THR A 101 8.01 -14.04 9.54
C THR A 101 7.88 -14.42 8.07
N ALA A 102 7.05 -13.71 7.30
CA ALA A 102 6.91 -13.94 5.86
C ALA A 102 8.28 -13.84 5.16
N SER A 103 8.66 -14.92 4.48
CA SER A 103 9.86 -14.99 3.66
C SER A 103 9.60 -14.38 2.29
N GLY A 104 10.54 -13.57 1.81
CA GLY A 104 10.46 -12.92 0.52
C GLY A 104 11.81 -12.38 0.10
N TYR A 105 11.79 -11.27 -0.63
CA TYR A 105 12.95 -10.62 -1.21
C TYR A 105 13.11 -9.24 -0.59
N CYS A 106 14.30 -8.98 -0.06
CA CYS A 106 14.69 -7.70 0.48
C CYS A 106 15.58 -6.98 -0.50
N CYS A 107 15.15 -5.82 -0.98
CA CYS A 107 16.02 -4.87 -1.66
C CYS A 107 16.69 -3.95 -0.64
N GLN A 108 18.01 -4.02 -0.53
CA GLN A 108 18.82 -3.15 0.31
C GLN A 108 19.96 -2.60 -0.54
N ASP A 109 20.03 -1.28 -0.67
CA ASP A 109 21.06 -0.58 -1.44
C ASP A 109 21.32 -1.26 -2.79
N GLY A 110 20.26 -1.41 -3.61
CA GLY A 110 20.31 -2.03 -4.95
C GLY A 110 20.72 -3.51 -5.01
N ASN A 111 20.85 -4.18 -3.85
CA ASN A 111 21.10 -5.62 -3.75
C ASN A 111 19.85 -6.36 -3.26
N ILE A 112 19.53 -7.49 -3.92
CA ILE A 112 18.38 -8.32 -3.56
C ILE A 112 18.86 -9.54 -2.79
N SER A 113 18.30 -9.75 -1.61
CA SER A 113 18.54 -10.94 -0.78
C SER A 113 17.22 -11.63 -0.45
N LYS A 114 17.25 -12.95 -0.20
CA LYS A 114 16.09 -13.66 0.38
C LYS A 114 16.15 -13.53 1.89
N ASN A 115 15.11 -12.96 2.49
CA ASN A 115 15.05 -12.72 3.93
C ASN A 115 13.60 -12.67 4.42
N SER A 116 13.40 -12.73 5.74
CA SER A 116 12.11 -12.40 6.34
C SER A 116 11.84 -10.90 6.26
N ARG A 117 10.56 -10.51 6.27
CA ARG A 117 10.16 -9.10 6.34
C ARG A 117 10.81 -8.39 7.53
N ALA A 118 10.75 -8.97 8.72
CA ALA A 118 11.35 -8.39 9.92
C ALA A 118 12.87 -8.13 9.74
N THR A 119 13.58 -9.06 9.13
CA THR A 119 15.02 -8.89 8.84
C THR A 119 15.26 -7.78 7.83
N CYS A 120 14.45 -7.72 6.77
CA CYS A 120 14.58 -6.70 5.74
C CYS A 120 14.38 -5.28 6.30
N VAL A 121 13.33 -5.10 7.11
CA VAL A 121 13.04 -3.80 7.75
C VAL A 121 14.16 -3.42 8.72
N ARG A 122 14.73 -4.38 9.47
CA ARG A 122 15.85 -4.14 10.39
C ARG A 122 17.09 -3.60 9.68
N VAL A 123 17.36 -4.05 8.45
CA VAL A 123 18.47 -3.54 7.62
C VAL A 123 18.08 -2.32 6.79
N LYS A 124 16.92 -1.70 7.08
CA LYS A 124 16.35 -0.56 6.33
C LYS A 124 16.15 -0.84 4.84
N GLY A 125 15.96 -2.09 4.47
CA GLY A 125 15.62 -2.50 3.12
C GLY A 125 14.11 -2.44 2.85
N THR A 126 13.74 -2.57 1.59
CA THR A 126 12.35 -2.68 1.14
C THR A 126 12.01 -4.14 0.84
N PHE A 127 10.96 -4.66 1.50
CA PHE A 127 10.54 -6.06 1.38
C PHE A 127 9.48 -6.25 0.29
N PHE A 128 9.58 -7.37 -0.45
CA PHE A 128 8.62 -7.80 -1.46
C PHE A 128 8.46 -9.32 -1.41
N ILE A 129 7.24 -9.86 -1.56
CA ILE A 129 7.08 -11.32 -1.73
C ILE A 129 7.58 -11.81 -3.08
N LYS A 130 7.38 -11.01 -4.12
CA LYS A 130 7.76 -11.39 -5.49
C LYS A 130 9.15 -10.87 -5.83
N GLN A 131 9.99 -11.77 -6.33
CA GLN A 131 11.33 -11.43 -6.79
C GLN A 131 11.31 -10.38 -7.90
N SER A 132 10.32 -10.44 -8.79
CA SER A 132 10.18 -9.49 -9.90
C SER A 132 9.93 -8.06 -9.41
N ASP A 133 9.14 -7.89 -8.34
CA ASP A 133 8.85 -6.57 -7.77
C ASP A 133 10.05 -6.02 -7.01
N ALA A 134 10.75 -6.89 -6.27
CA ALA A 134 12.05 -6.55 -5.70
C ALA A 134 13.02 -6.12 -6.79
N LYS A 135 13.15 -6.90 -7.88
CA LYS A 135 14.07 -6.61 -8.98
C LYS A 135 13.80 -5.27 -9.64
N ARG A 136 12.55 -5.02 -10.02
CA ARG A 136 12.14 -3.75 -10.63
C ARG A 136 12.51 -2.56 -9.74
N THR A 137 12.25 -2.66 -8.45
CA THR A 137 12.52 -1.55 -7.51
C THR A 137 14.01 -1.42 -7.21
N CYS A 138 14.72 -2.53 -7.04
CA CYS A 138 16.14 -2.51 -6.70
C CYS A 138 17.02 -2.06 -7.87
N ASP A 139 16.69 -2.48 -9.10
CA ASP A 139 17.42 -2.04 -10.28
C ASP A 139 17.24 -0.54 -10.54
N ALA A 140 16.09 0.04 -10.16
CA ALA A 140 15.88 1.49 -10.23
C ALA A 140 16.77 2.29 -9.26
N THR A 141 17.44 1.63 -8.31
CA THR A 141 18.42 2.26 -7.40
C THR A 141 19.86 2.07 -7.85
N LYS A 142 20.08 1.38 -8.98
CA LYS A 142 21.39 1.21 -9.57
C LYS A 142 21.69 2.38 -10.48
N ASP A 143 22.96 2.76 -10.48
CA ASP A 143 23.48 3.80 -11.37
C ASP A 143 24.89 3.40 -11.83
N VAL A 144 25.62 4.36 -12.39
CA VAL A 144 26.94 4.15 -12.94
C VAL A 144 27.97 3.93 -11.83
N CYS A 145 28.61 2.76 -11.88
CA CYS A 145 29.78 2.43 -11.08
C CYS A 145 31.00 2.27 -12.00
N TYR A 146 32.05 3.04 -11.72
CA TYR A 146 33.36 2.88 -12.35
C TYR A 146 34.26 2.06 -11.42
N ASP A 147 34.65 0.86 -11.86
CA ASP A 147 35.44 -0.10 -11.10
C ASP A 147 36.54 -0.69 -12.00
N GLU A 148 37.80 -0.56 -11.59
CA GLU A 148 38.99 -1.07 -12.30
C GLU A 148 38.99 -0.82 -13.83
N GLY A 149 38.60 0.38 -14.27
CA GLY A 149 38.56 0.73 -15.70
C GLY A 149 37.30 0.27 -16.44
N LYS A 150 36.31 -0.29 -15.74
CA LYS A 150 35.03 -0.74 -16.31
C LYS A 150 33.89 0.11 -15.79
N ILE A 151 32.96 0.43 -16.67
CA ILE A 151 31.69 1.10 -16.34
C ILE A 151 30.60 0.04 -16.29
N LEU A 152 29.95 -0.12 -15.15
CA LEU A 152 28.84 -1.04 -14.96
C LEU A 152 27.67 -0.37 -14.23
N ALA A 153 26.46 -0.85 -14.48
CA ALA A 153 25.30 -0.49 -13.68
C ALA A 153 25.31 -1.30 -12.38
N ASP A 154 25.58 -0.64 -11.26
CA ASP A 154 25.60 -1.28 -9.95
C ASP A 154 24.90 -0.40 -8.92
N SER A 155 24.68 -0.96 -7.75
CA SER A 155 24.24 -0.22 -6.59
C SER A 155 25.38 0.56 -5.93
N LYS A 156 25.08 1.70 -5.32
CA LYS A 156 26.06 2.48 -4.56
C LYS A 156 26.82 1.62 -3.54
N GLY A 157 26.10 0.86 -2.71
CA GLY A 157 26.74 0.02 -1.70
C GLY A 157 27.65 -1.08 -2.27
N SER A 158 27.31 -1.64 -3.45
CA SER A 158 28.19 -2.60 -4.14
C SER A 158 29.41 -1.92 -4.75
N CYS A 159 29.23 -0.75 -5.36
CA CYS A 159 30.30 0.04 -5.91
C CYS A 159 31.32 0.45 -4.83
N ASP A 160 30.83 0.94 -3.70
CA ASP A 160 31.64 1.34 -2.55
C ASP A 160 32.48 0.16 -2.01
N ARG A 161 31.91 -1.05 -1.95
CA ARG A 161 32.62 -2.28 -1.52
C ARG A 161 33.75 -2.68 -2.47
N LYS A 162 33.58 -2.42 -3.77
CA LYS A 162 34.60 -2.63 -4.80
C LYS A 162 35.63 -1.50 -4.84
N LYS A 163 35.44 -0.45 -4.02
CA LYS A 163 36.22 0.80 -4.05
C LYS A 163 36.12 1.53 -5.41
N GLY A 164 35.00 1.33 -6.11
CA GLY A 164 34.68 2.05 -7.33
C GLY A 164 34.17 3.46 -7.06
N ALA A 165 34.03 4.25 -8.12
CA ALA A 165 33.40 5.57 -8.08
C ALA A 165 31.95 5.47 -8.59
N PHE A 166 31.00 5.86 -7.73
CA PHE A 166 29.56 5.86 -8.03
C PHE A 166 29.09 7.26 -8.43
N PHE A 167 28.32 7.37 -9.51
CA PHE A 167 27.85 8.62 -10.10
C PHE A 167 26.33 8.66 -10.21
#